data_AF-A0A357C2X1-F1
#
_entry.id   AF-A0A357C2X1-F1
#
_cell.length_a   1.000
_cell.length_b   1.000
_cell.length_c   1.000
_cell.angle_alpha   90.00
_cell.angle_beta   90.00
_cell.angle_gamma   90.00
#
_symmetry.space_group_name_H-M   'P 1'
#
loop_
_entity.id
_entity.type
_entity.pdbx_description
1 polymer ?
#
loop_
_entity_poly.entity_id
_entity_poly.type
_entity_poly.pdbx_seq_one_letter_code
_entity_poly.pdbx_strand_id
1 'polypeptide(L)'
;MRKSVDKDKILSQLDFRAYYFSELPSIKSNGNEKAMALCPLHNDHNPSLSINLLTGEWKCFAGCGAGSVFDFYMKRHDVDSRTACNALAEVAGIVTNAPRKIVKTYDYVNEAGELLFQVVRYEPKTFRQRRPDGKGGWIWDLDGITPVPYNLPAVIKAKNILVVEGEKDVETLRTIGRTASCNPMGAGKWKHEYNQYFQDKRVAIIPDNDDSGRKHAKQVTDNLKGVVESIKIVELPGLPEKGDVTDWIAQGHTKEELLQLIEAAPEWNAIQAPRTIVLSKFRPRPFTDEIKNKNHFLWEGKRAPLWRYNKNKKIWTPDGEAFVESYFRDATASLDDTQKQRNVIAEIIADVAGSSYKEDGLPEASINLIPFQNGSYDLKSDSFRDTSPEDYFTWTLPWRYNPKAHSTFLKGLIESMMPSSETLYELLAYALWRGYPYQKFWLLVGPGSNGKGVYLTIFNRSLGLKNISCVSLKEFQNSHFAAGTLHRKLANLSGEVDYSDLNNTGLLKQLTGGDQIQGDRKYLNPVRFVNHAKLIFATNQVPVTRDCKDAFYRRAFLV
;
A
#
# COMPACT_ATOMS: atom_id res chain seq x y z
N MET A 1 22.82 -32.02 9.81
CA MET A 1 21.69 -32.77 9.21
C MET A 1 22.19 -33.80 8.20
N ARG A 2 21.78 -35.08 8.35
CA ARG A 2 22.01 -36.15 7.37
C ARG A 2 21.06 -35.90 6.18
N LYS A 3 21.52 -35.98 4.92
CA LYS A 3 20.64 -35.85 3.73
C LYS A 3 19.54 -36.90 3.84
N SER A 4 18.29 -36.53 3.56
CA SER A 4 17.20 -37.50 3.41
C SER A 4 17.57 -38.48 2.30
N VAL A 5 17.37 -39.77 2.54
CA VAL A 5 17.55 -40.79 1.52
C VAL A 5 16.55 -40.51 0.39
N ASP A 6 17.02 -40.62 -0.86
CA ASP A 6 16.20 -40.40 -2.05
C ASP A 6 15.08 -41.45 -2.12
N LYS A 7 13.82 -41.00 -1.98
CA LYS A 7 12.64 -41.88 -1.95
C LYS A 7 12.46 -42.62 -3.27
N ASP A 8 12.80 -41.99 -4.39
CA ASP A 8 12.63 -42.59 -5.72
C ASP A 8 13.61 -43.75 -5.91
N LYS A 9 14.84 -43.61 -5.38
CA LYS A 9 15.82 -44.68 -5.38
C LYS A 9 15.39 -45.88 -4.53
N ILE A 10 14.80 -45.64 -3.36
CA ILE A 10 14.23 -46.70 -2.51
C ILE A 10 13.11 -47.41 -3.27
N LEU A 11 12.16 -46.67 -3.86
CA LEU A 11 11.04 -47.25 -4.61
C LEU A 11 11.49 -48.10 -5.80
N SER A 12 12.59 -47.74 -6.46
CA SER A 12 13.13 -48.52 -7.59
C SER A 12 13.86 -49.81 -7.19
N GLN A 13 14.28 -49.94 -5.92
CA GLN A 13 15.13 -51.06 -5.43
C GLN A 13 14.43 -51.92 -4.38
N LEU A 14 13.37 -51.43 -3.76
CA LEU A 14 12.61 -52.17 -2.76
C LEU A 14 11.74 -53.24 -3.44
N ASP A 15 11.98 -54.49 -3.08
CA ASP A 15 11.07 -55.58 -3.46
C ASP A 15 9.81 -55.51 -2.59
N PHE A 16 8.75 -54.87 -3.12
CA PHE A 16 7.48 -54.71 -2.41
C PHE A 16 6.84 -56.05 -2.06
N ARG A 17 7.00 -57.08 -2.90
CA ARG A 17 6.44 -58.40 -2.64
C ARG A 17 7.14 -59.02 -1.43
N ALA A 18 8.47 -59.06 -1.42
CA ALA A 18 9.21 -59.60 -0.29
C ALA A 18 8.90 -58.83 1.01
N TYR A 19 8.88 -57.50 0.94
CA TYR A 19 8.60 -56.64 2.10
C TYR A 19 7.20 -56.82 2.69
N TYR A 20 6.13 -56.77 1.87
CA TYR A 20 4.78 -56.94 2.42
C TYR A 20 4.50 -58.37 2.90
N PHE A 21 5.14 -59.38 2.28
CA PHE A 21 5.04 -60.76 2.75
C PHE A 21 5.78 -61.01 4.07
N SER A 22 6.87 -60.28 4.35
CA SER A 22 7.49 -60.34 5.68
C SER A 22 6.67 -59.60 6.73
N GLU A 23 6.02 -58.50 6.38
CA GLU A 23 5.27 -57.67 7.33
C GLU A 23 3.85 -58.20 7.63
N LEU A 24 3.23 -58.95 6.73
CA LEU A 24 1.82 -59.33 6.85
C LEU A 24 1.65 -60.85 6.78
N PRO A 25 1.64 -61.56 7.92
CA PRO A 25 1.49 -63.02 7.95
C PRO A 25 0.19 -63.53 7.31
N SER A 26 -0.86 -62.71 7.27
CA SER A 26 -2.17 -63.04 6.70
C SER A 26 -2.29 -62.73 5.21
N ILE A 27 -1.23 -62.22 4.56
CA ILE A 27 -1.29 -61.81 3.16
C ILE A 27 -1.49 -63.00 2.23
N LYS A 28 -2.44 -62.86 1.31
CA LYS A 28 -2.73 -63.82 0.24
C LYS A 28 -2.79 -63.08 -1.09
N SER A 29 -2.11 -63.62 -2.09
CA SER A 29 -2.05 -63.03 -3.43
C SER A 29 -2.87 -63.89 -4.40
N ASN A 30 -3.79 -63.27 -5.15
CA ASN A 30 -4.60 -63.96 -6.16
C ASN A 30 -4.01 -63.84 -7.59
N GLY A 31 -2.71 -63.53 -7.68
CA GLY A 31 -1.98 -63.26 -8.92
C GLY A 31 -0.64 -62.55 -8.63
N ASN A 32 0.02 -62.00 -9.65
CA ASN A 32 1.33 -61.35 -9.49
C ASN A 32 1.26 -59.90 -8.99
N GLU A 33 0.09 -59.24 -9.09
CA GLU A 33 0.01 -57.77 -8.95
C GLU A 33 -0.74 -57.29 -7.71
N LYS A 34 -1.70 -58.05 -7.18
CA LYS A 34 -2.54 -57.63 -6.06
C LYS A 34 -2.61 -58.70 -4.97
N ALA A 35 -2.49 -58.24 -3.73
CA ALA A 35 -2.62 -59.06 -2.53
C ALA A 35 -3.60 -58.47 -1.53
N MET A 36 -4.24 -59.34 -0.75
CA MET A 36 -5.17 -59.00 0.32
C MET A 36 -4.66 -59.56 1.66
N ALA A 37 -4.77 -58.79 2.73
CA ALA A 37 -4.36 -59.20 4.08
C ALA A 37 -5.36 -58.68 5.13
N LEU A 38 -5.30 -59.24 6.35
CA LEU A 38 -5.88 -58.59 7.52
C LEU A 38 -5.11 -57.31 7.80
N CYS A 39 -5.82 -56.19 7.99
CA CYS A 39 -5.18 -54.91 8.23
C CYS A 39 -4.63 -54.85 9.67
N PRO A 40 -3.32 -54.57 9.86
CA PRO A 40 -2.73 -54.47 11.20
C PRO A 40 -3.05 -53.15 11.91
N LEU A 41 -3.68 -52.19 11.22
CA LEU A 41 -3.99 -50.86 11.74
C LEU A 41 -5.32 -50.78 12.50
N HIS A 42 -6.06 -51.89 12.56
CA HIS A 42 -7.25 -52.06 13.39
C HIS A 42 -7.43 -53.54 13.73
N ASN A 43 -8.42 -53.87 14.56
CA ASN A 43 -8.75 -55.25 14.89
C ASN A 43 -9.54 -55.92 13.75
N ASP A 44 -8.83 -56.42 12.75
CA ASP A 44 -9.41 -56.97 11.53
C ASP A 44 -9.61 -58.50 11.61
N HIS A 45 -10.81 -58.95 11.28
CA HIS A 45 -11.19 -60.37 11.21
C HIS A 45 -11.51 -60.84 9.78
N ASN A 46 -11.62 -59.91 8.81
CA ASN A 46 -11.92 -60.20 7.41
C ASN A 46 -10.99 -59.37 6.50
N PRO A 47 -10.14 -59.98 5.64
CA PRO A 47 -9.09 -59.27 4.92
C PRO A 47 -9.55 -57.97 4.25
N SER A 48 -9.19 -56.83 4.85
CA SER A 48 -9.62 -55.51 4.42
C SER A 48 -8.49 -54.65 3.83
N LEU A 49 -7.24 -55.11 3.91
CA LEU A 49 -6.06 -54.42 3.38
C LEU A 49 -5.72 -54.95 1.99
N SER A 50 -5.79 -54.07 0.98
CA SER A 50 -5.37 -54.33 -0.40
C SER A 50 -4.03 -53.68 -0.69
N ILE A 51 -3.13 -54.43 -1.32
CA ILE A 51 -1.77 -54.01 -1.65
C ILE A 51 -1.49 -54.29 -3.13
N ASN A 52 -0.96 -53.29 -3.83
CA ASN A 52 -0.39 -53.45 -5.17
C ASN A 52 1.10 -53.83 -5.03
N LEU A 53 1.46 -55.04 -5.44
CA LEU A 53 2.81 -55.58 -5.31
C LEU A 53 3.79 -55.03 -6.36
N LEU A 54 3.30 -54.29 -7.37
CA LEU A 54 4.14 -53.62 -8.38
C LEU A 54 4.46 -52.18 -7.98
N THR A 55 3.48 -51.43 -7.45
CA THR A 55 3.65 -50.01 -7.10
C THR A 55 3.95 -49.79 -5.62
N GLY A 56 3.74 -50.80 -4.77
CA GLY A 56 3.91 -50.71 -3.32
C GLY A 56 2.80 -49.96 -2.60
N GLU A 57 1.76 -49.52 -3.32
CA GLU A 57 0.63 -48.78 -2.77
C GLU A 57 -0.33 -49.68 -2.01
N TRP A 58 -0.93 -49.15 -0.95
CA TRP A 58 -1.88 -49.88 -0.11
C TRP A 58 -3.17 -49.09 0.12
N LYS A 59 -4.26 -49.81 0.41
CA LYS A 59 -5.54 -49.24 0.83
C LYS A 59 -6.26 -50.18 1.78
N CYS A 60 -6.73 -49.66 2.90
CA CYS A 60 -7.63 -50.36 3.82
C CYS A 60 -9.09 -49.98 3.56
N PHE A 61 -9.94 -50.96 3.26
CA PHE A 61 -11.37 -50.75 2.99
C PHE A 61 -12.23 -50.53 4.24
N ALA A 62 -11.68 -50.78 5.44
CA ALA A 62 -12.32 -50.49 6.71
C ALA A 62 -12.06 -49.06 7.23
N GLY A 63 -11.26 -48.25 6.52
CA GLY A 63 -11.09 -46.82 6.80
C GLY A 63 -9.76 -46.36 7.42
N CYS A 64 -8.76 -47.23 7.58
CA CYS A 64 -7.45 -46.84 8.13
C CYS A 64 -6.61 -45.94 7.19
N GLY A 65 -7.01 -45.84 5.92
CA GLY A 65 -6.42 -44.98 4.90
C GLY A 65 -5.83 -45.71 3.70
N ALA A 66 -5.07 -44.98 2.90
CA ALA A 66 -4.36 -45.45 1.71
C ALA A 66 -3.09 -44.60 1.50
N GLY A 67 -2.11 -45.12 0.76
CA GLY A 67 -0.89 -44.39 0.44
C GLY A 67 0.24 -45.26 -0.11
N SER A 68 1.45 -44.72 -0.10
CA SER A 68 2.69 -45.41 -0.49
C SER A 68 3.16 -46.38 0.59
N VAL A 69 4.18 -47.19 0.26
CA VAL A 69 4.87 -48.05 1.24
C VAL A 69 5.44 -47.27 2.44
N PHE A 70 5.85 -46.01 2.24
CA PHE A 70 6.31 -45.15 3.32
C PHE A 70 5.17 -44.79 4.27
N ASP A 71 4.00 -44.44 3.72
CA ASP A 71 2.82 -44.10 4.51
C ASP A 71 2.32 -45.31 5.31
N PHE A 72 2.44 -46.51 4.73
CA PHE A 72 2.15 -47.76 5.44
C PHE A 72 3.10 -47.98 6.62
N TYR A 73 4.42 -47.89 6.37
CA TYR A 73 5.45 -48.08 7.38
C TYR A 73 5.28 -47.09 8.53
N MET A 74 5.07 -45.81 8.21
CA MET A 74 4.84 -44.76 9.20
C MET A 74 3.63 -45.05 10.09
N LYS A 75 2.49 -45.45 9.49
CA LYS A 75 1.27 -45.76 10.26
C LYS A 75 1.38 -47.03 11.09
N ARG A 76 2.07 -48.04 10.59
CA ARG A 76 2.21 -49.34 11.27
C ARG A 76 3.17 -49.28 12.45
N HIS A 77 4.26 -48.53 12.31
CA HIS A 77 5.32 -48.45 13.32
C HIS A 77 5.27 -47.17 14.15
N ASP A 78 4.32 -46.27 13.87
CA ASP A 78 4.17 -44.97 14.52
C ASP A 78 5.46 -44.13 14.50
N VAL A 79 6.05 -43.98 13.30
CA VAL A 79 7.33 -43.28 13.10
C VAL A 79 7.24 -42.14 12.09
N ASP A 80 8.17 -41.19 12.20
CA ASP A 80 8.30 -40.10 11.24
C ASP A 80 8.79 -40.55 9.85
N SER A 81 8.61 -39.68 8.86
CA SER A 81 8.99 -40.00 7.46
C SER A 81 10.48 -40.29 7.29
N ARG A 82 11.35 -39.72 8.14
CA ARG A 82 12.79 -39.92 8.05
C ARG A 82 13.20 -41.30 8.53
N THR A 83 12.60 -41.76 9.61
CA THR A 83 12.82 -43.07 10.20
C THR A 83 12.30 -44.15 9.25
N ALA A 84 11.12 -43.96 8.68
CA ALA A 84 10.57 -44.83 7.64
C ALA A 84 11.49 -44.91 6.40
N CYS A 85 12.03 -43.79 5.92
CA CYS A 85 12.96 -43.80 4.77
C CYS A 85 14.26 -44.55 5.05
N ASN A 86 14.84 -44.42 6.25
CA ASN A 86 16.09 -45.13 6.56
C ASN A 86 15.86 -46.63 6.71
N ALA A 87 14.78 -47.04 7.37
CA ALA A 87 14.43 -48.46 7.54
C ALA A 87 14.15 -49.13 6.19
N LEU A 88 13.37 -48.49 5.32
CA LEU A 88 13.09 -49.02 3.97
C LEU A 88 14.32 -48.99 3.06
N ALA A 89 15.24 -48.03 3.22
CA ALA A 89 16.51 -48.02 2.49
C ALA A 89 17.43 -49.18 2.89
N GLU A 90 17.41 -49.57 4.16
CA GLU A 90 18.14 -50.74 4.67
C GLU A 90 17.55 -52.04 4.13
N VAL A 91 16.22 -52.17 4.12
CA VAL A 91 15.52 -53.31 3.48
C VAL A 91 15.83 -53.39 1.99
N ALA A 92 15.97 -52.24 1.31
CA ALA A 92 16.36 -52.17 -0.11
C ALA A 92 17.87 -52.38 -0.37
N GLY A 93 18.69 -52.65 0.66
CA GLY A 93 20.13 -52.89 0.51
C GLY A 93 20.96 -51.64 0.17
N ILE A 94 20.43 -50.44 0.41
CA ILE A 94 21.10 -49.17 0.08
C ILE A 94 22.06 -48.81 1.22
N VAL A 95 23.34 -49.19 1.08
CA VAL A 95 24.39 -48.84 2.04
C VAL A 95 24.68 -47.33 2.00
N THR A 96 24.28 -46.62 3.06
CA THR A 96 24.63 -45.21 3.25
C THR A 96 25.88 -45.12 4.13
N ASN A 97 27.06 -44.89 3.54
CA ASN A 97 28.22 -44.16 4.12
C ASN A 97 29.55 -44.56 3.43
N ALA A 98 30.04 -43.75 2.50
CA ALA A 98 31.49 -43.68 2.22
C ALA A 98 32.14 -42.71 3.23
N PRO A 99 33.34 -43.01 3.78
CA PRO A 99 34.05 -42.10 4.68
C PRO A 99 34.43 -40.81 3.94
N ARG A 100 34.15 -39.65 4.55
CA ARG A 100 34.46 -38.34 3.94
C ARG A 100 35.87 -37.90 4.33
N LYS A 101 36.71 -37.57 3.34
CA LYS A 101 38.06 -37.01 3.56
C LYS A 101 38.03 -35.49 3.48
N ILE A 102 38.57 -34.78 4.47
CA ILE A 102 38.75 -33.31 4.37
C ILE A 102 39.82 -33.03 3.31
N VAL A 103 39.49 -32.22 2.31
CA VAL A 103 40.40 -31.86 1.22
C VAL A 103 40.85 -30.40 1.29
N LYS A 104 40.05 -29.51 1.89
CA LYS A 104 40.43 -28.09 2.08
C LYS A 104 39.68 -27.50 3.28
N THR A 105 40.31 -26.57 3.96
CA THR A 105 39.72 -25.74 5.02
C THR A 105 39.90 -24.27 4.63
N TYR A 106 38.87 -23.48 4.88
CA TYR A 106 38.86 -22.04 4.63
C TYR A 106 38.57 -21.33 5.95
N ASP A 107 39.49 -20.48 6.37
CA ASP A 107 39.47 -19.84 7.69
C ASP A 107 38.75 -18.50 7.61
N TYR A 108 37.67 -18.38 8.35
CA TYR A 108 36.94 -17.13 8.53
C TYR A 108 37.40 -16.48 9.82
N VAL A 109 38.07 -15.35 9.68
CA VAL A 109 38.68 -14.60 10.78
C VAL A 109 37.98 -13.26 10.95
N ASN A 110 38.02 -12.70 12.16
CA ASN A 110 37.53 -11.35 12.42
C ASN A 110 38.50 -10.28 11.87
N GLU A 111 38.20 -9.01 12.11
CA GLU A 111 38.99 -7.84 11.67
C GLU A 111 40.42 -7.85 12.23
N ALA A 112 40.61 -8.43 13.42
CA ALA A 112 41.92 -8.59 14.06
C ALA A 112 42.70 -9.82 13.55
N GLY A 113 42.09 -10.67 12.74
CA GLY A 113 42.68 -11.91 12.23
C GLY A 113 42.50 -13.13 13.15
N GLU A 114 41.66 -13.04 14.17
CA GLU A 114 41.35 -14.15 15.06
C GLU A 114 40.34 -15.11 14.43
N LEU A 115 40.57 -16.42 14.54
CA LEU A 115 39.72 -17.44 13.93
C LEU A 115 38.33 -17.51 14.58
N LEU A 116 37.29 -17.26 13.78
CA LEU A 116 35.88 -17.39 14.19
C LEU A 116 35.33 -18.77 13.86
N PHE A 117 35.48 -19.20 12.61
CA PHE A 117 35.01 -20.50 12.14
C PHE A 117 35.74 -20.93 10.86
N GLN A 118 35.52 -22.17 10.44
CA GLN A 118 36.03 -22.72 9.20
C GLN A 118 34.92 -23.27 8.33
N VAL A 119 35.06 -23.10 7.02
CA VAL A 119 34.33 -23.89 6.02
C VAL A 119 35.24 -25.02 5.55
N VAL A 120 34.79 -26.25 5.73
CA VAL A 120 35.51 -27.49 5.45
C VAL A 120 34.94 -28.13 4.19
N ARG A 121 35.78 -28.32 3.17
CA ARG A 121 35.45 -29.06 1.95
C ARG A 121 35.87 -30.53 2.11
N TYR A 122 34.97 -31.44 1.78
CA TYR A 122 35.17 -32.89 1.79
C TYR A 122 35.22 -33.48 0.38
N GLU A 123 35.77 -34.69 0.27
CA GLU A 123 35.58 -35.63 -0.84
C GLU A 123 34.76 -36.85 -0.34
N PRO A 124 33.63 -37.23 -0.99
CA PRO A 124 32.96 -36.55 -2.10
C PRO A 124 32.49 -35.11 -1.79
N LYS A 125 32.51 -34.22 -2.82
CA LYS A 125 32.29 -32.75 -2.72
C LYS A 125 31.09 -32.39 -1.84
N THR A 126 31.37 -32.06 -0.58
CA THR A 126 30.41 -31.51 0.38
C THR A 126 31.10 -30.50 1.28
N PHE A 127 30.36 -29.51 1.77
CA PHE A 127 30.88 -28.47 2.65
C PHE A 127 30.25 -28.58 4.05
N ARG A 128 31.03 -28.30 5.09
CA ARG A 128 30.56 -28.19 6.48
C ARG A 128 31.24 -27.06 7.21
N GLN A 129 30.55 -26.49 8.18
CA GLN A 129 31.09 -25.45 9.03
C GLN A 129 31.48 -26.02 10.39
N ARG A 130 32.55 -25.48 10.97
CA ARG A 130 32.99 -25.77 12.33
C ARG A 130 33.60 -24.55 12.98
N ARG A 131 33.51 -24.44 14.29
CA ARG A 131 34.14 -23.37 15.10
C ARG A 131 35.10 -23.98 16.13
N PRO A 132 36.14 -23.24 16.58
CA PRO A 132 37.02 -23.72 17.64
C PRO A 132 36.23 -23.90 18.94
N ASP A 133 36.57 -24.92 19.73
CA ASP A 133 35.97 -25.19 21.04
C ASP A 133 36.67 -24.43 22.20
N GLY A 134 37.70 -23.63 21.88
CA GLY A 134 38.54 -22.92 22.85
C GLY A 134 39.59 -23.79 23.55
N LYS A 135 39.67 -25.08 23.24
CA LYS A 135 40.58 -26.07 23.84
C LYS A 135 41.43 -26.83 22.79
N GLY A 136 41.44 -26.35 21.54
CA GLY A 136 42.17 -26.95 20.43
C GLY A 136 41.39 -27.99 19.61
N GLY A 137 40.11 -28.21 19.94
CA GLY A 137 39.17 -29.04 19.19
C GLY A 137 38.17 -28.23 18.36
N TRP A 138 37.15 -28.92 17.83
CA TRP A 138 36.17 -28.35 16.89
C TRP A 138 34.74 -28.70 17.27
N ILE A 139 33.86 -27.71 17.19
CA ILE A 139 32.41 -27.84 17.30
C ILE A 139 31.80 -27.69 15.91
N TRP A 140 30.94 -28.62 15.48
CA TRP A 140 30.42 -28.72 14.10
C TRP A 140 29.11 -27.97 13.88
N ASP A 141 29.10 -26.70 14.30
CA ASP A 141 28.03 -25.73 14.09
C ASP A 141 28.61 -24.31 14.03
N LEU A 142 27.73 -23.31 13.89
CA LEU A 142 28.06 -21.88 14.00
C LEU A 142 27.27 -21.20 15.13
N ASP A 143 26.81 -21.97 16.10
CA ASP A 143 25.95 -21.43 17.16
C ASP A 143 26.75 -20.44 18.01
N GLY A 144 26.23 -19.22 18.14
CA GLY A 144 26.91 -18.12 18.82
C GLY A 144 28.02 -17.43 18.01
N ILE A 145 28.22 -17.81 16.73
CA ILE A 145 29.15 -17.14 15.83
C ILE A 145 28.39 -16.25 14.84
N THR A 146 28.76 -14.97 14.79
CA THR A 146 28.32 -14.06 13.72
C THR A 146 29.18 -14.30 12.49
N PRO A 147 28.63 -14.84 11.38
CA PRO A 147 29.44 -15.08 10.18
C PRO A 147 29.92 -13.77 9.56
N VAL A 148 31.07 -13.82 8.90
CA VAL A 148 31.69 -12.69 8.21
C VAL A 148 32.03 -13.08 6.77
N PRO A 149 32.28 -12.12 5.86
CA PRO A 149 32.82 -12.40 4.53
C PRO A 149 34.18 -13.07 4.60
N TYR A 150 34.47 -13.96 3.64
CA TYR A 150 35.77 -14.59 3.56
C TYR A 150 36.86 -13.54 3.27
N ASN A 151 38.07 -13.73 3.81
CA ASN A 151 39.20 -12.81 3.63
C ASN A 151 38.98 -11.39 4.22
N LEU A 152 38.17 -11.27 5.28
CA LEU A 152 37.75 -9.99 5.89
C LEU A 152 38.90 -8.99 6.17
N PRO A 153 40.06 -9.37 6.77
CA PRO A 153 41.14 -8.42 7.04
C PRO A 153 41.70 -7.73 5.79
N ALA A 154 41.67 -8.40 4.63
CA ALA A 154 42.06 -7.79 3.36
C ALA A 154 40.95 -6.91 2.79
N VAL A 155 39.68 -7.33 2.94
CA VAL A 155 38.50 -6.57 2.49
C VAL A 155 38.45 -5.20 3.16
N ILE A 156 38.62 -5.13 4.49
CA ILE A 156 38.53 -3.86 5.23
C ILE A 156 39.63 -2.87 4.80
N LYS A 157 40.82 -3.35 4.43
CA LYS A 157 41.98 -2.52 4.02
C LYS A 157 41.93 -2.07 2.56
N ALA A 158 41.32 -2.84 1.67
CA ALA A 158 41.34 -2.55 0.25
C ALA A 158 40.18 -1.64 -0.18
N LYS A 159 40.42 -0.82 -1.22
CA LYS A 159 39.42 0.04 -1.85
C LYS A 159 38.66 -0.67 -2.98
N ASN A 160 39.36 -1.49 -3.77
CA ASN A 160 38.80 -2.25 -4.89
C ASN A 160 38.66 -3.71 -4.49
N ILE A 161 37.44 -4.25 -4.52
CA ILE A 161 37.14 -5.62 -4.08
C ILE A 161 36.44 -6.39 -5.20
N LEU A 162 36.91 -7.62 -5.44
CA LEU A 162 36.20 -8.59 -6.27
C LEU A 162 35.29 -9.45 -5.40
N VAL A 163 34.06 -9.69 -5.84
CA VAL A 163 33.14 -10.61 -5.18
C VAL A 163 32.82 -11.78 -6.11
N VAL A 164 33.03 -12.99 -5.60
CA VAL A 164 32.83 -14.28 -6.29
C VAL A 164 31.99 -15.21 -5.41
N GLU A 165 31.54 -16.34 -5.96
CA GLU A 165 30.59 -17.23 -5.27
C GLU A 165 31.21 -18.12 -4.18
N GLY A 166 32.48 -18.48 -4.33
CA GLY A 166 33.11 -19.49 -3.48
C GLY A 166 34.54 -19.15 -3.03
N GLU A 167 34.97 -19.81 -1.95
CA GLU A 167 36.29 -19.57 -1.36
C GLU A 167 37.44 -19.99 -2.28
N LYS A 168 37.22 -21.00 -3.14
CA LYS A 168 38.20 -21.45 -4.14
C LYS A 168 38.58 -20.29 -5.08
N ASP A 169 37.58 -19.57 -5.58
CA ASP A 169 37.76 -18.46 -6.52
C ASP A 169 38.41 -17.26 -5.86
N VAL A 170 38.09 -17.00 -4.58
CA VAL A 170 38.79 -16.00 -3.78
C VAL A 170 40.28 -16.34 -3.69
N GLU A 171 40.63 -17.59 -3.39
CA GLU A 171 42.03 -18.01 -3.34
C GLU A 171 42.73 -17.85 -4.70
N THR A 172 42.08 -18.22 -5.81
CA THR A 172 42.64 -18.01 -7.15
C THR A 172 42.89 -16.53 -7.45
N LEU A 173 41.94 -15.65 -7.13
CA LEU A 173 42.11 -14.21 -7.34
C LEU A 173 43.23 -13.62 -6.46
N ARG A 174 43.46 -14.20 -5.28
CA ARG A 174 44.58 -13.82 -4.40
C ARG A 174 45.94 -14.18 -5.00
N THR A 175 46.08 -15.32 -5.69
CA THR A 175 47.37 -15.71 -6.30
C THR A 175 47.81 -14.73 -7.38
N ILE A 176 46.87 -14.10 -8.08
CA ILE A 176 47.13 -13.03 -9.06
C ILE A 176 47.12 -11.62 -8.43
N GLY A 177 47.17 -11.53 -7.10
CA GLY A 177 47.32 -10.28 -6.36
C GLY A 177 46.10 -9.36 -6.42
N ARG A 178 44.87 -9.91 -6.49
CA ARG A 178 43.61 -9.17 -6.33
C ARG A 178 42.99 -9.44 -4.97
N THR A 179 42.35 -8.43 -4.40
CA THR A 179 41.57 -8.59 -3.17
C THR A 179 40.18 -9.08 -3.55
N ALA A 180 39.86 -10.30 -3.15
CA ALA A 180 38.56 -10.90 -3.39
C ALA A 180 37.91 -11.40 -2.09
N SER A 181 36.59 -11.55 -2.11
CA SER A 181 35.78 -12.07 -1.02
C SER A 181 34.55 -12.82 -1.53
N CYS A 182 33.94 -13.62 -0.68
CA CYS A 182 32.68 -14.32 -0.91
C CYS A 182 31.92 -14.44 0.43
N ASN A 183 30.62 -14.71 0.38
CA ASN A 183 29.87 -15.07 1.58
C ASN A 183 30.09 -16.54 1.95
N PRO A 184 30.00 -16.90 3.25
CA PRO A 184 29.97 -18.30 3.64
C PRO A 184 28.69 -18.98 3.13
N MET A 185 28.76 -20.31 2.96
CA MET A 185 27.63 -21.19 2.59
C MET A 185 27.18 -21.11 1.11
N GLY A 186 27.95 -20.44 0.25
CA GLY A 186 27.77 -20.43 -1.21
C GLY A 186 26.64 -19.53 -1.72
N ALA A 187 26.32 -19.69 -3.01
CA ALA A 187 25.35 -18.88 -3.73
C ALA A 187 24.01 -18.73 -3.00
N GLY A 188 23.45 -17.52 -3.05
CA GLY A 188 22.15 -17.19 -2.43
C GLY A 188 22.20 -16.89 -0.93
N LYS A 189 23.36 -17.00 -0.26
CA LYS A 189 23.52 -16.83 1.19
C LYS A 189 24.21 -15.53 1.62
N TRP A 190 24.25 -14.54 0.73
CA TRP A 190 24.67 -13.19 1.10
C TRP A 190 23.68 -12.58 2.10
N LYS A 191 24.17 -12.05 3.21
CA LYS A 191 23.35 -11.43 4.25
C LYS A 191 23.65 -9.93 4.37
N HIS A 192 22.66 -9.17 4.82
CA HIS A 192 22.74 -7.71 4.91
C HIS A 192 23.84 -7.23 5.87
N GLU A 193 24.13 -7.99 6.92
CA GLU A 193 25.15 -7.67 7.92
C GLU A 193 26.57 -7.61 7.33
N TYR A 194 26.79 -8.23 6.17
CA TYR A 194 28.09 -8.18 5.48
C TYR A 194 28.35 -6.81 4.85
N ASN A 195 27.31 -6.06 4.52
CA ASN A 195 27.40 -4.84 3.72
C ASN A 195 28.25 -3.77 4.40
N GLN A 196 28.27 -3.72 5.74
CA GLN A 196 29.07 -2.77 6.51
C GLN A 196 30.56 -2.82 6.17
N TYR A 197 31.08 -4.00 5.81
CA TYR A 197 32.51 -4.17 5.47
C TYR A 197 32.85 -3.66 4.07
N PHE A 198 31.85 -3.30 3.27
CA PHE A 198 32.02 -2.83 1.90
C PHE A 198 31.73 -1.32 1.75
N GLN A 199 31.46 -0.61 2.84
CA GLN A 199 31.14 0.82 2.80
C GLN A 199 32.23 1.63 2.08
N ASP A 200 31.81 2.50 1.16
CA ASP A 200 32.68 3.35 0.35
C ASP A 200 33.74 2.60 -0.48
N LYS A 201 33.57 1.30 -0.76
CA LYS A 201 34.48 0.53 -1.63
C LYS A 201 34.01 0.51 -3.08
N ARG A 202 34.87 0.14 -4.03
CA ARG A 202 34.51 -0.16 -5.42
C ARG A 202 34.45 -1.67 -5.59
N VAL A 203 33.30 -2.18 -6.01
CA VAL A 203 33.04 -3.62 -6.04
C VAL A 203 32.80 -4.09 -7.47
N ALA A 204 33.50 -5.15 -7.89
CA ALA A 204 33.20 -5.86 -9.13
C ALA A 204 32.79 -7.30 -8.79
N ILE A 205 31.61 -7.71 -9.24
CA ILE A 205 31.02 -9.03 -8.98
C ILE A 205 31.24 -9.90 -10.22
N ILE A 206 31.82 -11.07 -10.04
CA ILE A 206 32.09 -12.04 -11.10
C ILE A 206 31.22 -13.28 -10.80
N PRO A 207 30.09 -13.47 -11.51
CA PRO A 207 29.24 -14.65 -11.35
C PRO A 207 29.87 -15.89 -11.99
N ASP A 208 29.49 -17.06 -11.50
CA ASP A 208 29.67 -18.33 -12.22
C ASP A 208 28.82 -18.31 -13.50
N ASN A 209 29.28 -19.02 -14.54
CA ASN A 209 28.61 -19.06 -15.84
C ASN A 209 27.38 -19.99 -15.84
N ASP A 210 26.42 -19.73 -14.97
CA ASP A 210 25.12 -20.37 -14.93
C ASP A 210 24.00 -19.45 -14.38
N ASP A 211 22.76 -19.94 -14.38
CA ASP A 211 21.61 -19.17 -13.88
C ASP A 211 21.62 -18.93 -12.38
N SER A 212 22.23 -19.83 -11.60
CA SER A 212 22.37 -19.68 -10.16
C SER A 212 23.33 -18.53 -9.85
N GLY A 213 24.44 -18.46 -10.59
CA GLY A 213 25.45 -17.44 -10.40
C GLY A 213 24.99 -16.06 -10.80
N ARG A 214 24.28 -15.94 -11.93
CA ARG A 214 23.61 -14.68 -12.30
C ARG A 214 22.61 -14.20 -11.23
N LYS A 215 21.83 -15.12 -10.65
CA LYS A 215 20.90 -14.78 -9.55
C LYS A 215 21.65 -14.36 -8.28
N HIS A 216 22.76 -15.01 -7.96
CA HIS A 216 23.58 -14.64 -6.82
C HIS A 216 24.23 -13.27 -7.01
N ALA A 217 24.85 -13.00 -8.17
CA ALA A 217 25.42 -11.69 -8.47
C ALA A 217 24.38 -10.58 -8.38
N LYS A 218 23.14 -10.83 -8.84
CA LYS A 218 22.02 -9.90 -8.64
C LYS A 218 21.70 -9.70 -7.15
N GLN A 219 21.63 -10.77 -6.35
CA GLN A 219 21.39 -10.68 -4.91
C GLN A 219 22.46 -9.86 -4.19
N VAL A 220 23.75 -10.08 -4.52
CA VAL A 220 24.87 -9.32 -3.94
C VAL A 220 24.78 -7.85 -4.37
N THR A 221 24.52 -7.59 -5.64
CA THR A 221 24.32 -6.24 -6.18
C THR A 221 23.17 -5.52 -5.44
N ASP A 222 22.05 -6.20 -5.23
CA ASP A 222 20.89 -5.65 -4.52
C ASP A 222 21.16 -5.35 -3.04
N ASN A 223 22.11 -6.06 -2.41
CA ASN A 223 22.53 -5.80 -1.04
C ASN A 223 23.53 -4.64 -0.95
N LEU A 224 24.45 -4.53 -1.91
CA LEU A 224 25.51 -3.52 -1.88
C LEU A 224 25.11 -2.19 -2.50
N LYS A 225 24.01 -2.12 -3.25
CA LYS A 225 23.54 -0.87 -3.88
C LYS A 225 23.31 0.22 -2.83
N GLY A 226 23.99 1.36 -3.00
CA GLY A 226 23.92 2.49 -2.07
C GLY A 226 24.76 2.35 -0.80
N VAL A 227 25.52 1.26 -0.64
CA VAL A 227 26.51 1.08 0.44
C VAL A 227 27.92 1.33 -0.08
N VAL A 228 28.20 0.88 -1.29
CA VAL A 228 29.51 0.99 -1.95
C VAL A 228 29.58 2.23 -2.83
N GLU A 229 30.80 2.66 -3.19
CA GLU A 229 31.05 3.78 -4.12
C GLU A 229 30.61 3.44 -5.55
N SER A 230 30.92 2.23 -6.02
CA SER A 230 30.48 1.73 -7.33
C SER A 230 30.36 0.22 -7.37
N ILE A 231 29.47 -0.29 -8.23
CA ILE A 231 29.27 -1.72 -8.48
C ILE A 231 29.38 -1.97 -9.98
N LYS A 232 30.08 -3.05 -10.35
CA LYS A 232 30.07 -3.61 -11.70
C LYS A 232 29.76 -5.10 -11.64
N ILE A 233 29.08 -5.62 -12.65
CA ILE A 233 28.95 -7.07 -12.88
C ILE A 233 29.83 -7.40 -14.09
N VAL A 234 30.71 -8.38 -13.95
CA VAL A 234 31.72 -8.74 -14.95
C VAL A 234 31.52 -10.18 -15.35
N GLU A 235 30.91 -10.40 -16.52
CA GLU A 235 30.78 -11.72 -17.11
C GLU A 235 32.07 -12.08 -17.87
N LEU A 236 32.66 -13.25 -17.56
CA LEU A 236 33.90 -13.69 -18.18
C LEU A 236 33.60 -14.44 -19.50
N PRO A 237 34.19 -14.02 -20.64
CA PRO A 237 33.96 -14.66 -21.92
C PRO A 237 34.64 -16.03 -22.01
N GLY A 238 34.08 -16.94 -22.81
CA GLY A 238 34.71 -18.22 -23.15
C GLY A 238 34.59 -19.32 -22.10
N LEU A 239 33.87 -19.09 -20.99
CA LEU A 239 33.63 -20.12 -19.97
C LEU A 239 32.61 -21.17 -20.46
N PRO A 240 32.81 -22.47 -20.14
CA PRO A 240 31.76 -23.48 -20.29
C PRO A 240 30.60 -23.22 -19.31
N GLU A 241 29.45 -23.89 -19.51
CA GLU A 241 28.33 -23.84 -18.56
C GLU A 241 28.80 -24.31 -17.17
N LYS A 242 28.46 -23.55 -16.12
CA LYS A 242 28.94 -23.73 -14.73
C LYS A 242 30.43 -23.48 -14.52
N GLY A 243 31.12 -22.85 -15.47
CA GLY A 243 32.50 -22.41 -15.31
C GLY A 243 32.62 -21.25 -14.33
N ASP A 244 33.69 -21.26 -13.52
CA ASP A 244 34.01 -20.22 -12.54
C ASP A 244 35.26 -19.41 -12.97
N VAL A 245 35.60 -18.35 -12.22
CA VAL A 245 36.82 -17.56 -12.50
C VAL A 245 38.10 -18.37 -12.36
N THR A 246 38.10 -19.43 -11.54
CA THR A 246 39.24 -20.33 -11.47
C THR A 246 39.44 -21.10 -12.77
N ASP A 247 38.37 -21.55 -13.41
CA ASP A 247 38.42 -22.21 -14.71
C ASP A 247 38.90 -21.23 -15.79
N TRP A 248 38.49 -19.96 -15.73
CA TRP A 248 38.93 -18.91 -16.65
C TRP A 248 40.44 -18.67 -16.56
N ILE A 249 40.98 -18.53 -15.35
CA ILE A 249 42.43 -18.39 -15.14
C ILE A 249 43.18 -19.67 -15.56
N ALA A 250 42.60 -20.85 -15.34
CA ALA A 250 43.19 -22.12 -15.76
C ALA A 250 43.29 -22.28 -17.29
N GLN A 251 42.45 -21.56 -18.06
CA GLN A 251 42.54 -21.48 -19.52
C GLN A 251 43.71 -20.60 -20.02
N GLY A 252 44.47 -19.97 -19.11
CA GLY A 252 45.66 -19.17 -19.45
C GLY A 252 45.41 -17.67 -19.48
N HIS A 253 44.21 -17.21 -19.12
CA HIS A 253 43.88 -15.79 -19.07
C HIS A 253 44.65 -15.04 -17.98
N THR A 254 45.00 -13.80 -18.27
CA THR A 254 45.89 -12.99 -17.40
C THR A 254 45.13 -12.07 -16.47
N LYS A 255 45.83 -11.58 -15.44
CA LYS A 255 45.32 -10.55 -14.54
C LYS A 255 44.99 -9.26 -15.29
N GLU A 256 45.79 -8.93 -16.29
CA GLU A 256 45.65 -7.73 -17.11
C GLU A 256 44.36 -7.78 -17.93
N GLU A 257 44.04 -8.94 -18.52
CA GLU A 257 42.77 -9.19 -19.20
C GLU A 257 41.58 -9.05 -18.25
N LEU A 258 41.67 -9.59 -17.03
CA LEU A 258 40.61 -9.44 -16.03
C LEU A 258 40.37 -7.97 -15.67
N LEU A 259 41.44 -7.18 -15.52
CA LEU A 259 41.32 -5.75 -15.22
C LEU A 259 40.71 -4.97 -16.37
N GLN A 260 41.05 -5.30 -17.61
CA GLN A 260 40.42 -4.71 -18.80
C GLN A 260 38.92 -5.02 -18.85
N LEU A 261 38.51 -6.25 -18.53
CA LEU A 261 37.09 -6.63 -18.46
C LEU A 261 36.36 -5.85 -17.35
N ILE A 262 36.96 -5.67 -16.18
CA ILE A 262 36.38 -4.86 -15.09
C ILE A 262 36.27 -3.39 -15.49
N GLU A 263 37.27 -2.85 -16.19
CA GLU A 263 37.27 -1.46 -16.65
C GLU A 263 36.18 -1.23 -17.71
N ALA A 264 36.09 -2.13 -18.69
CA ALA A 264 35.10 -2.08 -19.78
C ALA A 264 33.67 -2.37 -19.32
N ALA A 265 33.48 -3.12 -18.23
CA ALA A 265 32.14 -3.41 -17.71
C ALA A 265 31.41 -2.10 -17.31
N PRO A 266 30.14 -1.94 -17.71
CA PRO A 266 29.37 -0.75 -17.36
C PRO A 266 29.19 -0.67 -15.85
N GLU A 267 29.23 0.56 -15.31
CA GLU A 267 28.75 0.75 -13.94
C GLU A 267 27.29 0.34 -13.85
N TRP A 268 26.95 -0.36 -12.77
CA TRP A 268 25.59 -0.77 -12.49
C TRP A 268 24.73 0.46 -12.13
N ASN A 269 24.30 1.18 -13.16
CA ASN A 269 23.33 2.26 -13.09
C ASN A 269 21.93 1.66 -13.27
N ALA A 270 21.39 1.12 -12.18
CA ALA A 270 19.99 0.73 -12.17
C ALA A 270 19.12 1.99 -12.31
N ILE A 271 18.26 2.00 -13.34
CA ILE A 271 16.95 2.66 -13.25
C ILE A 271 16.41 2.37 -11.84
N GLN A 272 16.22 3.42 -11.04
CA GLN A 272 15.98 3.36 -9.59
C GLN A 272 15.00 2.24 -9.19
N ALA A 273 15.52 1.11 -8.74
CA ALA A 273 14.77 0.21 -7.89
C ALA A 273 14.69 0.88 -6.50
N PRO A 274 13.49 1.02 -5.91
CA PRO A 274 13.31 1.79 -4.67
C PRO A 274 14.21 1.23 -3.57
N ARG A 275 15.07 2.09 -3.00
CA ARG A 275 15.87 1.79 -1.81
C ARG A 275 14.91 1.46 -0.67
N THR A 276 14.93 0.24 -0.14
CA THR A 276 14.25 -0.08 1.12
C THR A 276 15.10 0.48 2.26
N ILE A 277 14.72 1.66 2.77
CA ILE A 277 15.36 2.25 3.94
C ILE A 277 14.67 1.66 5.18
N VAL A 278 15.39 0.87 5.97
CA VAL A 278 14.90 0.42 7.27
C VAL A 278 15.13 1.56 8.27
N LEU A 279 14.06 2.29 8.57
CA LEU A 279 14.09 3.38 9.54
C LEU A 279 13.84 2.82 10.94
N SER A 280 14.61 3.26 11.93
CA SER A 280 14.39 2.91 13.34
C SER A 280 13.09 3.48 13.92
N LYS A 281 12.46 4.42 13.21
CA LYS A 281 11.17 5.03 13.52
C LYS A 281 10.40 5.27 12.23
N PHE A 282 9.07 5.16 12.30
CA PHE A 282 8.22 5.56 11.18
C PHE A 282 8.46 7.03 10.82
N ARG A 283 8.51 7.33 9.51
CA ARG A 283 8.64 8.70 8.98
C ARG A 283 7.48 8.90 8.01
N PRO A 284 6.53 9.80 8.30
CA PRO A 284 5.37 10.00 7.43
C PRO A 284 5.73 10.72 6.12
N ARG A 285 6.83 11.49 6.09
CA ARG A 285 7.12 12.44 5.01
C ARG A 285 7.12 11.85 3.59
N PRO A 286 7.73 10.69 3.31
CA PRO A 286 7.69 10.10 1.97
C PRO A 286 6.26 9.78 1.48
N PHE A 287 5.39 9.33 2.40
CA PHE A 287 3.98 9.04 2.10
C PHE A 287 3.19 10.33 1.88
N THR A 288 3.47 11.37 2.70
CA THR A 288 2.93 12.71 2.52
C THR A 288 3.29 13.29 1.16
N ASP A 289 4.56 13.21 0.76
CA ASP A 289 5.02 13.71 -0.53
C ASP A 289 4.35 12.94 -1.69
N GLU A 290 4.23 11.61 -1.59
CA GLU A 290 3.54 10.79 -2.59
C GLU A 290 2.08 11.22 -2.79
N ILE A 291 1.32 11.35 -1.70
CA ILE A 291 -0.11 11.67 -1.79
C ILE A 291 -0.35 13.12 -2.23
N LYS A 292 0.50 14.06 -1.80
CA LYS A 292 0.42 15.48 -2.20
C LYS A 292 0.84 15.72 -3.65
N ASN A 293 1.77 14.94 -4.19
CA ASN A 293 2.10 15.01 -5.62
C ASN A 293 0.91 14.67 -6.52
N LYS A 294 -0.05 13.88 -6.01
CA LYS A 294 -1.23 13.45 -6.75
C LYS A 294 -2.49 14.25 -6.38
N ASN A 295 -2.49 15.02 -5.29
CA ASN A 295 -3.70 15.63 -4.73
C ASN A 295 -3.40 16.99 -4.06
N HIS A 296 -4.37 17.90 -4.11
CA HIS A 296 -4.26 19.18 -3.41
C HIS A 296 -4.94 19.10 -2.05
N PHE A 297 -4.22 19.52 -1.01
CA PHE A 297 -4.69 19.57 0.36
C PHE A 297 -4.45 20.96 0.95
N LEU A 298 -5.35 21.38 1.84
CA LEU A 298 -5.25 22.63 2.58
C LEU A 298 -5.74 22.42 4.01
N TRP A 299 -5.03 22.96 4.99
CA TRP A 299 -5.43 22.88 6.39
C TRP A 299 -5.32 24.23 7.09
N GLU A 300 -6.36 24.62 7.82
CA GLU A 300 -6.44 25.91 8.52
C GLU A 300 -5.89 25.82 9.97
N GLY A 301 -5.48 24.64 10.40
CA GLY A 301 -4.95 24.38 11.73
C GLY A 301 -5.91 23.64 12.67
N LYS A 302 -5.57 23.66 13.96
CA LYS A 302 -6.24 22.83 14.99
C LYS A 302 -7.76 23.08 15.00
N ARG A 303 -8.53 21.99 15.04
CA ARG A 303 -10.02 21.97 15.04
C ARG A 303 -10.69 22.47 13.74
N ALA A 304 -9.94 22.63 12.66
CA ALA A 304 -10.47 22.78 11.29
C ALA A 304 -10.27 21.47 10.51
N PRO A 305 -11.18 21.14 9.56
CA PRO A 305 -11.03 19.94 8.75
C PRO A 305 -9.84 20.08 7.79
N LEU A 306 -9.21 18.95 7.47
CA LEU A 306 -8.30 18.86 6.33
C LEU A 306 -9.09 18.92 5.02
N TRP A 307 -8.94 19.99 4.26
CA TRP A 307 -9.55 20.15 2.95
C TRP A 307 -8.75 19.39 1.89
N ARG A 308 -9.48 18.84 0.92
CA ARG A 308 -8.91 18.17 -0.25
C ARG A 308 -9.66 18.57 -1.51
N TYR A 309 -8.94 18.80 -2.60
CA TYR A 309 -9.57 19.01 -3.91
C TYR A 309 -10.02 17.67 -4.51
N ASN A 310 -11.32 17.48 -4.64
CA ASN A 310 -11.93 16.30 -5.25
C ASN A 310 -11.97 16.46 -6.78
N LYS A 311 -11.05 15.81 -7.48
CA LYS A 311 -10.93 15.88 -8.96
C LYS A 311 -12.20 15.47 -9.70
N ASN A 312 -12.96 14.49 -9.20
CA ASN A 312 -14.18 14.02 -9.85
C ASN A 312 -15.33 15.03 -9.70
N LYS A 313 -15.45 15.66 -8.53
CA LYS A 313 -16.49 16.66 -8.26
C LYS A 313 -16.05 18.08 -8.62
N LYS A 314 -14.76 18.30 -8.93
CA LYS A 314 -14.15 19.61 -9.23
C LYS A 314 -14.37 20.66 -8.13
N ILE A 315 -14.36 20.23 -6.86
CA ILE A 315 -14.57 21.08 -5.67
C ILE A 315 -13.67 20.65 -4.51
N TRP A 316 -13.41 21.56 -3.58
CA TRP A 316 -12.81 21.31 -2.29
C TRP A 316 -13.82 20.69 -1.31
N THR A 317 -13.44 19.57 -0.70
CA THR A 317 -14.26 18.83 0.27
C THR A 317 -13.53 18.68 1.61
N PRO A 318 -14.24 18.72 2.75
CA PRO A 318 -13.65 18.57 4.08
C PRO A 318 -13.48 17.07 4.44
N ASP A 319 -13.03 16.26 3.47
CA ASP A 319 -12.90 14.80 3.58
C ASP A 319 -11.43 14.35 3.54
N GLY A 320 -10.48 15.27 3.72
CA GLY A 320 -9.06 15.00 3.55
C GLY A 320 -8.53 13.90 4.48
N GLU A 321 -8.93 13.91 5.75
CA GLU A 321 -8.51 12.88 6.73
C GLU A 321 -9.03 11.49 6.33
N ALA A 322 -10.33 11.38 6.07
CA ALA A 322 -10.96 10.13 5.63
C ALA A 322 -10.39 9.62 4.30
N PHE A 323 -10.02 10.53 3.39
CA PHE A 323 -9.35 10.18 2.14
C PHE A 323 -7.96 9.60 2.36
N VAL A 324 -7.13 10.25 3.19
CA VAL A 324 -5.78 9.75 3.52
C VAL A 324 -5.87 8.39 4.21
N GLU A 325 -6.80 8.24 5.16
CA GLU A 325 -7.05 6.97 5.85
C GLU A 325 -7.42 5.87 4.85
N SER A 326 -8.37 6.13 3.94
CA SER A 326 -8.76 5.17 2.92
C SER A 326 -7.65 4.87 1.92
N TYR A 327 -6.80 5.85 1.59
CA TYR A 327 -5.72 5.70 0.60
C TYR A 327 -4.63 4.74 1.09
N PHE A 328 -4.28 4.79 2.39
CA PHE A 328 -3.23 3.96 2.95
C PHE A 328 -3.74 2.71 3.70
N ARG A 329 -5.06 2.47 3.71
CA ARG A 329 -5.66 1.33 4.42
C ARG A 329 -5.08 -0.01 3.97
N ASP A 330 -5.04 -0.27 2.67
CA ASP A 330 -4.56 -1.55 2.13
C ASP A 330 -3.04 -1.67 2.25
N ALA A 331 -2.31 -0.57 2.01
CA ALA A 331 -0.85 -0.53 2.13
C ALA A 331 -0.36 -0.84 3.55
N THR A 332 -1.17 -0.50 4.56
CA THR A 332 -0.88 -0.75 5.97
C THR A 332 -1.50 -2.03 6.51
N ALA A 333 -2.27 -2.77 5.71
CA ALA A 333 -2.92 -4.02 6.12
C ALA A 333 -1.92 -5.17 6.34
N SER A 334 -0.69 -5.04 5.84
CA SER A 334 0.42 -5.98 6.09
C SER A 334 1.04 -5.84 7.49
N LEU A 335 0.68 -4.79 8.24
CA LEU A 335 1.11 -4.64 9.62
C LEU A 335 0.39 -5.64 10.52
N ASP A 336 1.14 -6.23 11.44
CA ASP A 336 0.71 -7.28 12.37
C ASP A 336 -0.28 -6.79 13.44
N ASP A 337 -0.42 -5.48 13.61
CA ASP A 337 -1.15 -4.86 14.72
C ASP A 337 -2.03 -3.69 14.25
N THR A 338 -3.33 -3.77 14.53
CA THR A 338 -4.33 -2.74 14.22
C THR A 338 -4.02 -1.40 14.89
N GLN A 339 -3.43 -1.40 16.09
CA GLN A 339 -3.05 -0.16 16.76
C GLN A 339 -1.86 0.50 16.06
N LYS A 340 -0.86 -0.28 15.63
CA LYS A 340 0.25 0.24 14.81
C LYS A 340 -0.27 0.81 13.49
N GLN A 341 -1.19 0.12 12.82
CA GLN A 341 -1.83 0.60 11.59
C GLN A 341 -2.48 1.97 11.80
N ARG A 342 -3.29 2.12 12.85
CA ARG A 342 -3.94 3.39 13.20
C ARG A 342 -2.94 4.49 13.50
N ASN A 343 -1.88 4.18 14.26
CA ASN A 343 -0.84 5.15 14.61
C ASN A 343 -0.08 5.63 13.37
N VAL A 344 0.30 4.72 12.47
CA VAL A 344 0.97 5.04 11.20
C VAL A 344 0.11 5.97 10.35
N ILE A 345 -1.16 5.63 10.16
CA ILE A 345 -2.09 6.47 9.39
C ILE A 345 -2.28 7.84 10.07
N ALA A 346 -2.43 7.88 11.39
CA ALA A 346 -2.57 9.12 12.14
C ALA A 346 -1.34 10.03 12.01
N GLU A 347 -0.13 9.46 12.02
CA GLU A 347 1.11 10.21 11.78
C GLU A 347 1.18 10.77 10.34
N ILE A 348 0.74 10.01 9.33
CA ILE A 348 0.65 10.51 7.95
C ILE A 348 -0.38 11.66 7.86
N ILE A 349 -1.57 11.50 8.43
CA ILE A 349 -2.61 12.54 8.43
C ILE A 349 -2.08 13.82 9.08
N ALA A 350 -1.39 13.70 10.21
CA ALA A 350 -0.81 14.84 10.93
C ALA A 350 0.26 15.55 10.08
N ASP A 351 1.13 14.83 9.38
CA ASP A 351 2.17 15.41 8.52
C ASP A 351 1.60 16.01 7.23
N VAL A 352 0.59 15.38 6.62
CA VAL A 352 -0.17 15.96 5.50
C VAL A 352 -0.82 17.26 5.93
N ALA A 353 -1.53 17.28 7.06
CA ALA A 353 -2.17 18.47 7.60
C ALA A 353 -1.14 19.57 7.88
N GLY A 354 -0.08 19.27 8.65
CA GLY A 354 0.97 20.23 8.99
C GLY A 354 1.70 20.81 7.77
N SER A 355 1.99 19.98 6.76
CA SER A 355 2.63 20.42 5.52
C SER A 355 1.69 21.16 4.55
N SER A 356 0.39 21.09 4.78
CA SER A 356 -0.65 21.80 4.01
C SER A 356 -1.26 22.98 4.78
N TYR A 357 -0.61 23.39 5.87
CA TYR A 357 -1.05 24.51 6.68
C TYR A 357 -1.08 25.81 5.88
N LYS A 358 -2.20 26.53 5.96
CA LYS A 358 -2.38 27.90 5.52
C LYS A 358 -3.13 28.67 6.60
N GLU A 359 -2.52 29.76 7.07
CA GLU A 359 -3.07 30.58 8.16
C GLU A 359 -4.46 31.14 7.82
N ASP A 360 -4.67 31.63 6.60
CA ASP A 360 -5.95 32.18 6.14
C ASP A 360 -7.02 31.13 5.80
N GLY A 361 -6.67 29.83 5.92
CA GLY A 361 -7.56 28.73 5.59
C GLY A 361 -7.90 28.61 4.10
N LEU A 362 -9.00 27.92 3.78
CA LEU A 362 -9.45 27.75 2.39
C LEU A 362 -10.02 29.10 1.89
N PRO A 363 -9.42 29.71 0.86
CA PRO A 363 -9.94 30.97 0.33
C PRO A 363 -11.38 30.84 -0.16
N GLU A 364 -12.11 31.94 -0.14
CA GLU A 364 -13.46 31.98 -0.69
C GLU A 364 -13.42 32.09 -2.22
N ALA A 365 -14.19 31.23 -2.90
CA ALA A 365 -14.35 31.30 -4.35
C ALA A 365 -14.87 32.68 -4.78
N SER A 366 -14.36 33.19 -5.91
CA SER A 366 -14.79 34.46 -6.49
C SER A 366 -16.31 34.54 -6.61
N ILE A 367 -16.89 35.68 -6.20
CA ILE A 367 -18.34 35.88 -6.23
C ILE A 367 -18.93 35.88 -7.65
N ASN A 368 -18.07 36.01 -8.67
CA ASN A 368 -18.48 36.07 -10.08
C ASN A 368 -18.34 34.73 -10.81
N LEU A 369 -17.87 33.69 -10.11
CA LEU A 369 -17.74 32.36 -10.70
C LEU A 369 -18.88 31.46 -10.23
N ILE A 370 -19.51 30.78 -11.20
CA ILE A 370 -20.59 29.81 -10.96
C ILE A 370 -20.11 28.42 -11.40
N PRO A 371 -19.82 27.50 -10.47
CA PRO A 371 -19.45 26.12 -10.77
C PRO A 371 -20.64 25.27 -11.22
N PHE A 372 -20.45 24.56 -12.33
CA PHE A 372 -21.31 23.52 -12.89
C PHE A 372 -20.55 22.18 -12.91
N GLN A 373 -21.24 21.07 -13.21
CA GLN A 373 -20.60 19.75 -13.29
C GLN A 373 -19.51 19.66 -14.38
N ASN A 374 -19.60 20.46 -15.43
CA ASN A 374 -18.71 20.43 -16.59
C ASN A 374 -17.73 21.61 -16.68
N GLY A 375 -17.63 22.46 -15.67
CA GLY A 375 -16.81 23.68 -15.72
C GLY A 375 -17.40 24.80 -14.86
N SER A 376 -16.89 26.01 -15.01
CA SER A 376 -17.40 27.20 -14.33
C SER A 376 -17.72 28.31 -15.32
N TYR A 377 -18.81 29.00 -15.06
CA TYR A 377 -19.18 30.22 -15.77
C TYR A 377 -18.62 31.44 -15.04
N ASP A 378 -17.97 32.34 -15.77
CA ASP A 378 -17.49 33.62 -15.25
C ASP A 378 -18.41 34.75 -15.69
N LEU A 379 -19.08 35.37 -14.72
CA LEU A 379 -20.01 36.47 -14.92
C LEU A 379 -19.30 37.78 -15.35
N LYS A 380 -18.00 37.94 -15.09
CA LYS A 380 -17.26 39.15 -15.47
C LYS A 380 -16.84 39.11 -16.93
N SER A 381 -16.30 37.98 -17.38
CA SER A 381 -15.85 37.80 -18.76
C SER A 381 -16.92 37.22 -19.68
N ASP A 382 -18.09 36.88 -19.12
CA ASP A 382 -19.21 36.25 -19.82
C ASP A 382 -18.79 34.99 -20.60
N SER A 383 -18.03 34.12 -19.93
CA SER A 383 -17.38 32.98 -20.57
C SER A 383 -17.43 31.72 -19.72
N PHE A 384 -17.51 30.56 -20.38
CA PHE A 384 -17.44 29.25 -19.72
C PHE A 384 -16.06 28.62 -19.90
N ARG A 385 -15.46 28.14 -18.81
CA ARG A 385 -14.14 27.49 -18.82
C ARG A 385 -14.12 26.27 -17.90
N ASP A 386 -13.08 25.44 -18.04
CA ASP A 386 -12.82 24.40 -17.06
C ASP A 386 -12.47 24.99 -15.68
N THR A 387 -12.88 24.27 -14.64
CA THR A 387 -12.59 24.61 -13.24
C THR A 387 -11.17 24.20 -12.85
N SER A 388 -10.54 25.02 -12.02
CA SER A 388 -9.23 24.78 -11.45
C SER A 388 -9.30 24.67 -9.92
N PRO A 389 -8.37 23.97 -9.24
CA PRO A 389 -8.26 23.99 -7.78
C PRO A 389 -8.15 25.41 -7.19
N GLU A 390 -7.59 26.35 -7.94
CA GLU A 390 -7.40 27.76 -7.58
C GLU A 390 -8.71 28.56 -7.63
N ASP A 391 -9.81 27.98 -8.13
CA ASP A 391 -11.13 28.61 -8.06
C ASP A 391 -11.79 28.45 -6.66
N TYR A 392 -11.23 27.57 -5.81
CA TYR A 392 -11.65 27.33 -4.43
C TYR A 392 -13.14 27.01 -4.22
N PHE A 393 -13.81 26.46 -5.23
CA PHE A 393 -15.20 26.04 -5.10
C PHE A 393 -15.37 24.96 -4.03
N THR A 394 -16.32 25.14 -3.13
CA THR A 394 -16.74 24.13 -2.14
C THR A 394 -18.12 23.57 -2.44
N TRP A 395 -18.70 24.01 -3.55
CA TRP A 395 -20.05 23.76 -4.00
C TRP A 395 -20.05 23.71 -5.53
N THR A 396 -21.03 23.05 -6.10
CA THR A 396 -21.25 23.00 -7.55
C THR A 396 -22.75 22.84 -7.80
N LEU A 397 -23.25 23.40 -8.90
CA LEU A 397 -24.60 23.10 -9.35
C LEU A 397 -24.68 21.65 -9.83
N PRO A 398 -25.80 20.95 -9.60
CA PRO A 398 -25.95 19.55 -10.02
C PRO A 398 -26.15 19.39 -11.53
N TRP A 399 -26.00 20.47 -12.30
CA TRP A 399 -26.31 20.53 -13.72
C TRP A 399 -25.05 20.78 -14.54
N ARG A 400 -25.04 20.32 -15.80
CA ARG A 400 -24.04 20.72 -16.78
C ARG A 400 -24.50 22.01 -17.45
N TYR A 401 -23.62 22.99 -17.55
CA TYR A 401 -23.89 24.22 -18.28
C TYR A 401 -24.14 23.92 -19.76
N ASN A 402 -25.24 24.46 -20.29
CA ASN A 402 -25.60 24.40 -21.69
C ASN A 402 -26.19 25.76 -22.11
N PRO A 403 -25.50 26.57 -22.92
CA PRO A 403 -25.99 27.89 -23.33
C PRO A 403 -27.24 27.81 -24.22
N LYS A 404 -27.53 26.64 -24.80
CA LYS A 404 -28.71 26.39 -25.64
C LYS A 404 -29.90 25.85 -24.83
N ALA A 405 -29.78 25.69 -23.51
CA ALA A 405 -30.85 25.16 -22.70
C ALA A 405 -32.03 26.15 -22.68
N HIS A 406 -33.18 25.71 -23.18
CA HIS A 406 -34.41 26.48 -23.19
C HIS A 406 -35.59 25.55 -22.86
N SER A 407 -36.52 26.02 -22.01
CA SER A 407 -37.71 25.25 -21.63
C SER A 407 -38.94 26.14 -21.69
N THR A 408 -39.79 25.90 -22.69
CA THR A 408 -41.09 26.56 -22.84
C THR A 408 -42.04 26.20 -21.71
N PHE A 409 -41.96 24.96 -21.20
CA PHE A 409 -42.75 24.52 -20.05
C PHE A 409 -42.41 25.29 -18.77
N LEU A 410 -41.12 25.36 -18.39
CA LEU A 410 -40.73 26.12 -17.19
C LEU A 410 -41.01 27.60 -17.36
N LYS A 411 -40.85 28.14 -18.57
CA LYS A 411 -41.19 29.51 -18.88
C LYS A 411 -42.68 29.79 -18.62
N GLY A 412 -43.58 29.03 -19.27
CA GLY A 412 -45.01 29.18 -19.08
C GLY A 412 -45.48 28.90 -17.65
N LEU A 413 -44.83 27.97 -16.94
CA LEU A 413 -45.13 27.70 -15.54
C LEU A 413 -44.82 28.90 -14.64
N ILE A 414 -43.66 29.54 -14.80
CA ILE A 414 -43.29 30.74 -14.02
C ILE A 414 -44.16 31.95 -14.42
N GLU A 415 -44.42 32.15 -15.72
CA GLU A 415 -45.31 33.21 -16.22
C GLU A 415 -46.75 33.08 -15.72
N SER A 416 -47.22 31.85 -15.46
CA SER A 416 -48.56 31.61 -14.89
C SER A 416 -48.68 31.99 -13.40
N MET A 417 -47.56 32.13 -12.67
CA MET A 417 -47.58 32.42 -11.23
C MET A 417 -47.87 33.88 -10.91
N MET A 418 -47.39 34.80 -11.75
CA MET A 418 -47.67 36.23 -11.61
C MET A 418 -47.55 36.98 -12.95
N PRO A 419 -48.32 38.06 -13.17
CA PRO A 419 -48.30 38.83 -14.42
C PRO A 419 -46.92 39.42 -14.80
N SER A 420 -46.09 39.80 -13.82
CA SER A 420 -44.74 40.36 -14.02
C SER A 420 -43.67 39.37 -13.55
N SER A 421 -43.57 38.26 -14.27
CA SER A 421 -42.75 37.11 -13.88
C SER A 421 -41.23 37.33 -14.01
N GLU A 422 -40.80 38.45 -14.61
CA GLU A 422 -39.39 38.87 -14.70
C GLU A 422 -38.71 38.84 -13.33
N THR A 423 -39.41 39.34 -12.30
CA THR A 423 -38.94 39.36 -10.91
C THR A 423 -38.60 37.96 -10.40
N LEU A 424 -39.35 36.93 -10.82
CA LEU A 424 -39.10 35.54 -10.44
C LEU A 424 -37.87 34.97 -11.16
N TYR A 425 -37.61 35.37 -12.40
CA TYR A 425 -36.37 35.00 -13.08
C TYR A 425 -35.15 35.72 -12.47
N GLU A 426 -35.29 37.01 -12.17
CA GLU A 426 -34.25 37.81 -11.54
C GLU A 426 -33.90 37.27 -10.15
N LEU A 427 -34.88 36.84 -9.36
CA LEU A 427 -34.63 36.21 -8.06
C LEU A 427 -33.84 34.90 -8.20
N LEU A 428 -34.19 34.05 -9.16
CA LEU A 428 -33.45 32.82 -9.47
C LEU A 428 -32.01 33.12 -9.90
N ALA A 429 -31.84 34.08 -10.82
CA ALA A 429 -30.52 34.52 -11.28
C ALA A 429 -29.70 35.14 -10.14
N TYR A 430 -30.34 35.93 -9.28
CA TYR A 430 -29.68 36.57 -8.14
C TYR A 430 -29.19 35.55 -7.12
N ALA A 431 -29.88 34.43 -6.95
CA ALA A 431 -29.41 33.34 -6.08
C ALA A 431 -28.18 32.59 -6.64
N LEU A 432 -27.98 32.59 -7.97
CA LEU A 432 -26.76 32.06 -8.58
C LEU A 432 -25.57 32.99 -8.38
N TRP A 433 -25.81 34.29 -8.23
CA TRP A 433 -24.77 35.28 -7.96
C TRP A 433 -24.49 35.43 -6.46
N ARG A 434 -23.25 35.12 -6.05
CA ARG A 434 -22.84 35.24 -4.64
C ARG A 434 -22.75 36.68 -4.15
N GLY A 435 -22.70 37.68 -5.04
CA GLY A 435 -22.75 39.09 -4.64
C GLY A 435 -24.05 39.44 -3.92
N TYR A 436 -24.03 40.38 -2.97
CA TYR A 436 -25.22 40.80 -2.21
C TYR A 436 -25.49 42.32 -2.27
N PRO A 437 -25.42 42.99 -3.45
CA PRO A 437 -25.48 44.45 -3.54
C PRO A 437 -26.83 45.05 -3.13
N TYR A 438 -27.94 44.34 -3.34
CA TYR A 438 -29.29 44.89 -3.11
C TYR A 438 -29.70 44.88 -1.64
N GLN A 439 -28.98 44.13 -0.79
CA GLN A 439 -29.28 43.96 0.63
C GLN A 439 -30.73 43.55 0.91
N LYS A 440 -31.34 42.71 0.06
CA LYS A 440 -32.73 42.26 0.20
C LYS A 440 -32.88 40.85 0.80
N PHE A 441 -33.93 40.64 1.58
CA PHE A 441 -34.55 39.33 1.78
C PHE A 441 -35.94 39.35 1.13
N TRP A 442 -36.38 38.20 0.64
CA TRP A 442 -37.53 38.07 -0.24
C TRP A 442 -38.67 37.38 0.49
N LEU A 443 -39.85 37.96 0.44
CA LEU A 443 -41.09 37.39 0.96
C LEU A 443 -42.01 37.13 -0.22
N LEU A 444 -42.24 35.86 -0.53
CA LEU A 444 -43.23 35.43 -1.52
C LEU A 444 -44.58 35.35 -0.80
N VAL A 445 -45.45 36.33 -1.02
CA VAL A 445 -46.67 36.50 -0.24
C VAL A 445 -47.90 36.11 -1.06
N GLY A 446 -48.84 35.43 -0.43
CA GLY A 446 -50.19 35.30 -0.98
C GLY A 446 -50.97 34.18 -0.30
N PRO A 447 -52.26 34.04 -0.58
CA PRO A 447 -53.04 32.91 -0.09
C PRO A 447 -52.50 31.56 -0.59
N GLY A 448 -52.97 30.46 -0.01
CA GLY A 448 -52.63 29.10 -0.46
C GLY A 448 -52.96 28.87 -1.94
N SER A 449 -52.31 27.87 -2.56
CA SER A 449 -52.55 27.44 -3.95
C SER A 449 -52.13 28.39 -5.10
N ASN A 450 -51.30 29.41 -4.83
CA ASN A 450 -50.78 30.33 -5.86
C ASN A 450 -49.42 29.92 -6.46
N GLY A 451 -49.07 28.63 -6.45
CA GLY A 451 -47.81 28.16 -7.04
C GLY A 451 -46.53 28.43 -6.23
N LYS A 452 -46.58 29.10 -5.08
CA LYS A 452 -45.39 29.34 -4.21
C LYS A 452 -44.58 28.08 -3.91
N GLY A 453 -45.25 27.00 -3.52
CA GLY A 453 -44.58 25.71 -3.25
C GLY A 453 -43.95 25.09 -4.50
N VAL A 454 -44.57 25.27 -5.67
CA VAL A 454 -44.02 24.85 -6.96
C VAL A 454 -42.79 25.69 -7.31
N TYR A 455 -42.84 27.00 -7.09
CA TYR A 455 -41.70 27.89 -7.32
C TYR A 455 -40.51 27.57 -6.40
N LEU A 456 -40.75 27.34 -5.10
CA LEU A 456 -39.73 26.84 -4.18
C LEU A 456 -39.16 25.48 -4.64
N THR A 457 -39.99 24.62 -5.24
CA THR A 457 -39.54 23.35 -5.83
C THR A 457 -38.63 23.58 -7.04
N ILE A 458 -38.96 24.52 -7.92
CA ILE A 458 -38.10 24.93 -9.04
C ILE A 458 -36.76 25.43 -8.49
N PHE A 459 -36.79 26.31 -7.50
CA PHE A 459 -35.60 26.83 -6.81
C PHE A 459 -34.71 25.72 -6.23
N ASN A 460 -35.30 24.80 -5.46
CA ASN A 460 -34.62 23.65 -4.87
C ASN A 460 -33.92 22.79 -5.93
N ARG A 461 -34.58 22.55 -7.07
CA ARG A 461 -34.03 21.76 -8.17
C ARG A 461 -32.93 22.53 -8.89
N SER A 462 -33.15 23.79 -9.23
CA SER A 462 -32.19 24.64 -9.95
C SER A 462 -30.86 24.77 -9.19
N LEU A 463 -30.91 25.09 -7.89
CA LEU A 463 -29.70 25.25 -7.09
C LEU A 463 -29.13 23.93 -6.58
N GLY A 464 -29.98 22.92 -6.39
CA GLY A 464 -29.62 21.64 -5.78
C GLY A 464 -29.60 21.70 -4.25
N LEU A 465 -30.10 20.63 -3.62
CA LEU A 465 -30.34 20.57 -2.16
C LEU A 465 -29.08 20.82 -1.29
N LYS A 466 -27.88 20.57 -1.83
CA LYS A 466 -26.62 20.82 -1.09
C LYS A 466 -26.28 22.30 -0.99
N ASN A 467 -26.78 23.12 -1.90
CA ASN A 467 -26.45 24.55 -2.00
C ASN A 467 -27.47 25.44 -1.29
N ILE A 468 -28.48 24.85 -0.65
CA ILE A 468 -29.54 25.57 0.05
C ILE A 468 -29.56 25.27 1.55
N SER A 469 -30.18 26.15 2.32
CA SER A 469 -30.64 25.95 3.70
C SER A 469 -32.15 26.16 3.79
N CYS A 470 -32.76 25.72 4.89
CA CYS A 470 -34.21 25.80 5.10
C CYS A 470 -34.54 26.34 6.51
N VAL A 471 -33.92 27.45 6.90
CA VAL A 471 -34.14 28.09 8.20
C VAL A 471 -35.35 28.99 8.13
N SER A 472 -36.25 28.86 9.09
CA SER A 472 -37.47 29.69 9.17
C SER A 472 -37.19 31.11 9.65
N LEU A 473 -38.12 32.03 9.36
CA LEU A 473 -38.07 33.39 9.93
C LEU A 473 -38.01 33.34 11.46
N LYS A 474 -38.81 32.47 12.09
CA LYS A 474 -38.84 32.29 13.54
C LYS A 474 -37.49 31.82 14.10
N GLU A 475 -36.80 30.93 13.41
CA GLU A 475 -35.47 30.46 13.83
C GLU A 475 -34.41 31.55 13.72
N PHE A 476 -34.43 32.38 12.67
CA PHE A 476 -33.52 33.52 12.56
C PHE A 476 -33.68 34.55 13.70
N GLN A 477 -34.86 34.60 14.33
CA GLN A 477 -35.08 35.50 15.47
C GLN A 477 -34.54 34.95 16.79
N ASN A 478 -34.51 33.62 16.95
CA ASN A 478 -34.41 32.97 18.25
C ASN A 478 -33.23 32.00 18.41
N SER A 479 -32.55 31.62 17.33
CA SER A 479 -31.50 30.59 17.36
C SER A 479 -30.13 31.14 17.03
N HIS A 480 -29.16 30.90 17.93
CA HIS A 480 -27.75 31.20 17.70
C HIS A 480 -27.13 30.35 16.57
N PHE A 481 -27.74 29.21 16.21
CA PHE A 481 -27.25 28.31 15.16
C PHE A 481 -27.79 28.65 13.76
N ALA A 482 -28.83 29.48 13.66
CA ALA A 482 -29.51 29.81 12.39
C ALA A 482 -28.55 30.44 11.37
N ALA A 483 -27.66 31.31 11.82
CA ALA A 483 -26.65 31.90 10.95
C ALA A 483 -25.68 30.84 10.41
N GLY A 484 -25.25 29.89 11.25
CA GLY A 484 -24.25 28.87 10.88
C GLY A 484 -24.67 27.95 9.73
N THR A 485 -25.97 27.72 9.54
CA THR A 485 -26.47 26.87 8.44
C THR A 485 -26.40 27.53 7.06
N LEU A 486 -26.26 28.86 7.01
CA LEU A 486 -26.10 29.63 5.77
C LEU A 486 -24.68 29.60 5.23
N HIS A 487 -23.72 29.14 6.03
CA HIS A 487 -22.33 29.09 5.63
C HIS A 487 -22.16 28.29 4.32
N ARG A 488 -21.64 28.97 3.29
CA ARG A 488 -21.41 28.45 1.93
C ARG A 488 -22.68 27.95 1.21
N LYS A 489 -23.84 28.55 1.50
CA LYS A 489 -25.10 28.35 0.78
C LYS A 489 -25.38 29.49 -0.20
N LEU A 490 -26.17 29.20 -1.24
CA LEU A 490 -26.63 30.13 -2.27
C LEU A 490 -27.99 30.74 -1.95
N ALA A 491 -28.85 29.98 -1.26
CA ALA A 491 -30.16 30.46 -0.86
C ALA A 491 -30.61 29.81 0.45
N ASN A 492 -31.43 30.54 1.20
CA ASN A 492 -32.28 29.99 2.23
C ASN A 492 -33.71 29.96 1.70
N LEU A 493 -34.34 28.79 1.71
CA LEU A 493 -35.68 28.57 1.20
C LEU A 493 -36.54 28.02 2.34
N SER A 494 -37.44 28.84 2.87
CA SER A 494 -38.39 28.40 3.90
C SER A 494 -39.82 28.60 3.43
N GLY A 495 -40.64 27.57 3.59
CA GLY A 495 -42.09 27.68 3.49
C GLY A 495 -42.66 27.84 4.89
N GLU A 496 -43.17 29.01 5.22
CA GLU A 496 -43.78 29.29 6.52
C GLU A 496 -45.25 28.87 6.49
N VAL A 497 -45.59 27.85 7.28
CA VAL A 497 -46.98 27.42 7.50
C VAL A 497 -47.65 28.32 8.53
N ASP A 498 -46.90 28.74 9.56
CA ASP A 498 -47.40 29.51 10.69
C ASP A 498 -47.02 30.99 10.60
N TYR A 499 -47.97 31.84 10.97
CA TYR A 499 -47.75 33.27 11.13
C TYR A 499 -46.83 33.55 12.34
N SER A 500 -45.73 34.29 12.13
CA SER A 500 -44.86 34.72 13.23
C SER A 500 -44.47 36.19 13.08
N ASP A 501 -44.69 36.97 14.15
CA ASP A 501 -44.24 38.35 14.21
C ASP A 501 -42.71 38.43 14.18
N LEU A 502 -42.18 39.44 13.48
CA LEU A 502 -40.76 39.77 13.44
C LEU A 502 -40.44 40.75 14.59
N ASN A 503 -40.18 40.19 15.76
CA ASN A 503 -39.80 40.91 16.98
C ASN A 503 -38.30 41.25 17.01
N ASN A 504 -37.44 40.41 16.43
CA ASN A 504 -36.00 40.66 16.35
C ASN A 504 -35.49 40.59 14.90
N THR A 505 -35.14 41.75 14.34
CA THR A 505 -34.70 41.87 12.94
C THR A 505 -33.19 42.03 12.79
N GLY A 506 -32.43 42.03 13.90
CA GLY A 506 -31.00 42.35 13.91
C GLY A 506 -30.19 41.42 13.02
N LEU A 507 -30.39 40.11 13.16
CA LEU A 507 -29.68 39.11 12.38
C LEU A 507 -30.03 39.20 10.88
N LEU A 508 -31.30 39.41 10.51
CA LEU A 508 -31.70 39.59 9.11
C LEU A 508 -31.00 40.79 8.46
N LYS A 509 -30.80 41.88 9.21
CA LYS A 509 -30.09 43.07 8.73
C LYS A 509 -28.60 42.81 8.48
N GLN A 510 -27.96 42.05 9.37
CA GLN A 510 -26.55 41.63 9.23
C GLN A 510 -26.38 40.66 8.06
N LEU A 511 -27.25 39.65 7.95
CA LEU A 511 -27.22 38.63 6.88
C LEU A 511 -27.42 39.21 5.49
N THR A 512 -28.18 40.31 5.37
CA THR A 512 -28.40 41.01 4.10
C THR A 512 -27.39 42.12 3.85
N GLY A 513 -26.69 42.59 4.89
CA GLY A 513 -25.82 43.77 4.84
C GLY A 513 -24.45 43.56 4.21
N GLY A 514 -24.01 42.30 4.06
CA GLY A 514 -22.65 41.97 3.62
C GLY A 514 -21.60 42.05 4.73
N ASP A 515 -22.04 42.24 5.97
CA ASP A 515 -21.18 42.22 7.16
C ASP A 515 -20.63 40.80 7.41
N GLN A 516 -19.44 40.72 8.00
CA GLN A 516 -18.92 39.46 8.51
C GLN A 516 -19.69 39.07 9.78
N ILE A 517 -20.27 37.87 9.78
CA ILE A 517 -21.05 37.33 10.89
C ILE A 517 -20.38 36.10 11.48
N GLN A 518 -20.64 35.84 12.77
CA GLN A 518 -20.28 34.58 13.41
C GLN A 518 -21.50 33.64 13.38
N GLY A 519 -21.31 32.44 12.84
CA GLY A 519 -22.30 31.37 12.88
C GLY A 519 -21.85 30.23 13.79
N ASP A 520 -22.63 29.93 14.81
CA ASP A 520 -22.38 28.78 15.68
C ASP A 520 -22.77 27.47 14.98
N ARG A 521 -21.99 26.41 15.20
CA ARG A 521 -22.19 25.10 14.56
C ARG A 521 -22.21 24.02 15.62
N LYS A 522 -23.20 23.13 15.57
CA LYS A 522 -23.33 22.05 16.54
C LYS A 522 -22.10 21.14 16.47
N TYR A 523 -21.42 20.95 17.60
CA TYR A 523 -20.21 20.13 17.74
C TYR A 523 -18.99 20.58 16.91
N LEU A 524 -18.99 21.79 16.37
CA LEU A 524 -17.87 22.36 15.60
C LEU A 524 -17.53 23.76 16.13
N ASN A 525 -16.33 24.26 15.81
CA ASN A 525 -16.00 25.65 16.11
C ASN A 525 -16.97 26.61 15.39
N PRO A 526 -17.32 27.75 16.01
CA PRO A 526 -17.98 28.85 15.32
C PRO A 526 -17.17 29.25 14.08
N VAL A 527 -17.87 29.63 13.01
CA VAL A 527 -17.24 30.09 11.77
C VAL A 527 -17.61 31.55 11.54
N ARG A 528 -16.63 32.36 11.13
CA ARG A 528 -16.87 33.74 10.69
C ARG A 528 -16.93 33.78 9.18
N PHE A 529 -18.02 34.31 8.62
CA PHE A 529 -18.21 34.35 7.17
C PHE A 529 -19.10 35.51 6.75
N VAL A 530 -19.07 35.85 5.46
CA VAL A 530 -20.04 36.78 4.85
C VAL A 530 -21.17 35.96 4.24
N ASN A 531 -22.42 36.34 4.52
CA ASN A 531 -23.55 35.63 3.95
C ASN A 531 -23.68 35.90 2.44
N HIS A 532 -23.73 34.82 1.66
CA HIS A 532 -24.03 34.87 0.23
C HIS A 532 -25.42 34.35 -0.10
N ALA A 533 -26.05 33.65 0.86
CA ALA A 533 -27.32 32.98 0.66
C ALA A 533 -28.47 33.99 0.61
N LYS A 534 -29.20 34.02 -0.51
CA LYS A 534 -30.39 34.87 -0.64
C LYS A 534 -31.49 34.31 0.25
N LEU A 535 -31.97 35.15 1.16
CA LEU A 535 -33.01 34.76 2.10
C LEU A 535 -34.37 34.87 1.41
N ILE A 536 -35.07 33.75 1.23
CA ILE A 536 -36.35 33.67 0.54
C ILE A 536 -37.33 32.90 1.42
N PHE A 537 -38.44 33.53 1.74
CA PHE A 537 -39.49 32.96 2.59
C PHE A 537 -40.81 33.01 1.85
N ALA A 538 -41.51 31.88 1.77
CA ALA A 538 -42.88 31.84 1.28
C ALA A 538 -43.84 31.90 2.46
N THR A 539 -44.70 32.91 2.50
CA THR A 539 -45.62 33.17 3.62
C THR A 539 -47.03 33.38 3.11
N ASN A 540 -48.04 33.04 3.92
CA ASN A 540 -49.44 33.29 3.56
C ASN A 540 -49.83 34.76 3.69
N GLN A 541 -49.20 35.48 4.60
CA GLN A 541 -49.47 36.89 4.92
C GLN A 541 -48.15 37.61 5.16
N VAL A 542 -48.12 38.92 4.99
CA VAL A 542 -46.94 39.75 5.33
C VAL A 542 -46.71 39.69 6.83
N PRO A 543 -45.52 39.28 7.32
CA PRO A 543 -45.21 39.29 8.75
C PRO A 543 -45.27 40.71 9.34
N VAL A 544 -45.91 40.89 10.49
CA VAL A 544 -45.89 42.17 11.21
C VAL A 544 -44.56 42.31 11.95
N THR A 545 -44.02 43.53 11.99
CA THR A 545 -42.84 43.86 12.79
C THR A 545 -43.08 45.11 13.62
N ARG A 546 -42.44 45.18 14.80
CA ARG A 546 -42.36 46.42 15.60
C ARG A 546 -41.24 47.34 15.14
N ASP A 547 -40.39 46.89 14.21
CA ASP A 547 -39.24 47.64 13.72
C ASP A 547 -39.65 48.60 12.59
N CYS A 548 -39.97 49.83 12.97
CA CYS A 548 -40.37 50.87 12.03
C CYS A 548 -39.18 51.60 11.36
N LYS A 549 -37.95 51.09 11.52
CA LYS A 549 -36.77 51.77 10.96
C LYS A 549 -36.66 51.51 9.46
N ASP A 550 -36.33 52.55 8.69
CA ASP A 550 -36.05 52.46 7.25
C ASP A 550 -35.05 51.32 6.90
N ALA A 551 -34.06 51.12 7.77
CA ALA A 551 -33.09 50.04 7.65
C ALA A 551 -33.72 48.64 7.51
N PHE A 552 -34.89 48.38 8.10
CA PHE A 552 -35.61 47.12 7.90
C PHE A 552 -36.39 47.11 6.59
N TYR A 553 -37.21 48.13 6.35
CA TYR A 553 -38.10 48.18 5.18
C TYR A 553 -37.34 48.16 3.86
N ARG A 554 -36.18 48.82 3.77
CA ARG A 554 -35.35 48.76 2.56
C ARG A 554 -34.77 47.37 2.29
N ARG A 555 -34.85 46.42 3.22
CA ARG A 555 -34.35 45.04 3.06
C ARG A 555 -35.46 44.05 2.70
N ALA A 556 -36.70 44.29 3.14
CA ALA A 556 -37.81 43.44 2.75
C ALA A 556 -38.19 43.69 1.28
N PHE A 557 -38.21 42.64 0.46
CA PHE A 557 -38.76 42.68 -0.89
C PHE A 557 -39.98 41.77 -0.95
N LEU A 558 -41.15 42.36 -1.19
CA LEU A 558 -42.42 41.63 -1.29
C LEU A 558 -42.65 41.24 -2.75
N VAL A 559 -42.92 39.96 -2.99
CA VAL A 559 -43.30 39.40 -4.30
C VAL A 559 -44.71 38.86 -4.21
#